data_AF-A0A0W0FDT7-F1
#
_entry.id   AF-A0A0W0FDT7-F1
#
_cell.length_a   1.000
_cell.length_b   1.000
_cell.length_c   1.000
_cell.angle_alpha   90.00
_cell.angle_beta   90.00
_cell.angle_gamma   90.00
#
_symmetry.space_group_name_H-M   'P 1'
#
loop_
_entity.id
_entity.type
_entity.pdbx_description
1 polymer ?
#
loop_
_entity_poly.entity_id
_entity_poly.type
_entity_poly.pdbx_seq_one_letter_code
_entity_poly.pdbx_strand_id
1 'polypeptide(L)'
;MGGHRTAQRKPNTPDNEDEDNSSLDWAMMGRNALARSRRVPMVSLMLGSLSIEQKKRATVKRAKLEKNDVDAKKPQEIKEEIANKLEESGKINLFRFFINPKEFAQSVENLFYLSFLIRDGKVAVSLDDEDSGESGEPKPIICEQQLFVSGDTNTTKT
;
A
#
# COMPACT_ATOMS: atom_id res chain seq x y z
N MET A 1 -5.95 -38.69 5.36
CA MET A 1 -7.24 -38.07 4.98
C MET A 1 -6.98 -37.04 3.90
N GLY A 2 -7.52 -37.26 2.69
CA GLY A 2 -7.60 -36.35 1.52
C GLY A 2 -6.26 -36.04 0.82
N GLY A 3 -5.92 -36.50 -0.39
CA GLY A 3 -6.74 -36.88 -1.54
C GLY A 3 -6.83 -35.72 -2.55
N HIS A 4 -5.74 -35.42 -3.26
CA HIS A 4 -5.78 -34.47 -4.39
C HIS A 4 -5.86 -35.26 -5.70
N ARG A 5 -7.02 -35.11 -6.36
CA ARG A 5 -7.37 -35.73 -7.64
C ARG A 5 -6.66 -34.95 -8.75
N THR A 6 -5.97 -35.64 -9.64
CA THR A 6 -5.40 -35.06 -10.86
C THR A 6 -6.51 -34.86 -11.89
N ALA A 7 -6.90 -33.60 -12.11
CA ALA A 7 -7.75 -33.23 -13.22
C ALA A 7 -6.92 -33.33 -14.52
N GLN A 8 -7.36 -34.20 -15.43
CA GLN A 8 -6.73 -34.36 -16.73
C GLN A 8 -6.99 -33.13 -17.62
N ARG A 9 -5.92 -32.57 -18.20
CA ARG A 9 -6.00 -31.65 -19.34
C ARG A 9 -5.08 -32.20 -20.42
N LYS A 10 -5.65 -32.73 -21.51
CA LYS A 10 -4.90 -33.05 -22.74
C LYS A 10 -4.74 -31.78 -23.57
N PRO A 11 -3.53 -31.43 -24.06
CA PRO A 11 -3.34 -30.35 -25.02
C PRO A 11 -3.17 -30.91 -26.44
N ASN A 12 -3.81 -30.25 -27.41
CA ASN A 12 -3.43 -30.32 -28.82
C ASN A 12 -3.18 -28.88 -29.28
N THR A 13 -1.91 -28.47 -29.36
CA THR A 13 -1.43 -27.34 -30.19
C THR A 13 0.05 -27.57 -30.51
N PRO A 14 0.51 -27.49 -31.78
CA PRO A 14 1.87 -27.86 -32.16
C PRO A 14 2.88 -26.70 -32.12
N ASP A 15 4.13 -27.09 -31.89
CA ASP A 15 5.45 -26.49 -32.17
C ASP A 15 5.64 -24.97 -32.05
N ASN A 16 6.39 -24.58 -31.02
CA ASN A 16 7.47 -23.59 -31.14
C ASN A 16 8.67 -24.06 -30.31
N GLU A 17 9.84 -23.92 -30.92
CA GLU A 17 11.15 -24.43 -30.54
C GLU A 17 11.73 -23.74 -29.28
N ASP A 18 12.66 -24.45 -28.63
CA ASP A 18 13.62 -23.97 -27.63
C ASP A 18 13.10 -23.52 -26.25
N GLU A 19 12.86 -24.49 -25.38
CA GLU A 19 13.23 -24.34 -23.98
C GLU A 19 13.39 -25.74 -23.36
N ASP A 20 14.63 -26.22 -23.25
CA ASP A 20 15.01 -27.25 -22.26
C ASP A 20 14.84 -26.67 -20.85
N ASN A 21 13.65 -26.17 -20.55
CA ASN A 21 13.22 -25.79 -19.22
C ASN A 21 12.80 -27.09 -18.54
N SER A 22 13.78 -27.98 -18.34
CA SER A 22 13.67 -29.07 -17.37
C SER A 22 13.35 -28.41 -16.04
N SER A 23 12.05 -28.27 -15.76
CA SER A 23 11.53 -27.59 -14.60
C SER A 23 12.18 -28.24 -13.40
N LEU A 24 13.08 -27.50 -12.75
CA LEU A 24 13.90 -28.03 -11.68
C LEU A 24 12.96 -28.60 -10.61
N ASP A 25 13.01 -29.92 -10.38
CA ASP A 25 12.17 -30.52 -9.34
C ASP A 25 12.73 -30.13 -7.97
N TRP A 26 12.31 -28.94 -7.53
CA TRP A 26 12.65 -28.35 -6.25
C TRP A 26 12.29 -29.28 -5.08
N ALA A 27 11.26 -30.12 -5.23
CA ALA A 27 10.86 -31.05 -4.18
C ALA A 27 11.89 -32.19 -4.04
N MET A 28 12.41 -32.71 -5.16
CA MET A 28 13.49 -33.70 -5.13
C MET A 28 14.79 -33.11 -4.60
N MET A 29 15.15 -31.90 -5.03
CA MET A 29 16.33 -31.20 -4.51
C MET A 29 16.22 -30.92 -3.01
N GLY A 30 15.07 -30.45 -2.54
CA GLY A 30 14.82 -30.17 -1.14
C GLY A 30 14.94 -31.41 -0.25
N ARG A 31 14.42 -32.56 -0.70
CA ARG A 31 14.57 -33.84 0.04
C ARG A 31 16.03 -34.28 0.15
N ASN A 32 16.79 -34.18 -0.94
CA ASN A 32 18.22 -34.53 -0.94
C ASN A 32 19.04 -33.57 -0.06
N ALA A 33 18.73 -32.27 -0.09
CA ALA A 33 19.37 -31.27 0.77
C ALA A 33 19.03 -31.48 2.25
N LEU A 34 17.78 -31.84 2.58
CA LEU A 34 17.36 -32.12 3.96
C LEU A 34 18.02 -33.38 4.52
N ALA A 35 18.26 -34.41 3.70
CA ALA A 35 18.97 -35.61 4.13
C ALA A 35 20.44 -35.35 4.51
N ARG A 36 21.04 -34.26 4.01
CA ARG A 36 22.44 -33.88 4.26
C ARG A 36 22.59 -32.67 5.18
N SER A 37 21.54 -31.91 5.43
CA SER A 37 21.56 -30.79 6.37
C SER A 37 21.27 -31.26 7.80
N ARG A 38 21.94 -30.65 8.78
CA ARG A 38 21.59 -30.81 10.19
C ARG A 38 20.56 -29.74 10.55
N ARG A 39 19.56 -30.11 11.35
CA ARG A 39 18.69 -29.10 11.98
C ARG A 39 19.55 -28.13 12.77
N VAL A 40 19.35 -26.83 12.55
CA VAL A 40 20.04 -25.78 13.30
C VAL A 40 19.61 -25.89 14.78
N PRO A 41 20.55 -25.89 15.73
CA PRO A 41 20.21 -25.81 17.15
C PRO A 41 19.40 -24.53 17.39
N MET A 42 18.12 -24.68 17.72
CA MET A 42 17.34 -23.56 18.25
C MET A 42 17.91 -23.21 19.62
N VAL A 43 18.29 -21.94 19.82
CA VAL A 43 18.73 -21.44 21.13
C VAL A 43 17.60 -21.55 22.15
N SER A 44 17.53 -22.68 22.84
CA SER A 44 16.70 -22.82 24.04
C SER A 44 17.48 -22.28 25.25
N LEU A 45 17.71 -20.95 25.29
CA LEU A 45 18.51 -20.22 26.28
C LEU A 45 19.93 -20.75 26.56
N MET A 46 20.93 -19.88 26.44
CA MET A 46 22.33 -20.11 26.85
C MET A 46 22.55 -20.19 28.39
N LEU A 47 21.54 -20.54 29.18
CA LEU A 47 21.61 -20.50 30.66
C LEU A 47 21.85 -21.87 31.32
N GLY A 48 22.03 -22.94 30.55
CA GLY A 48 22.29 -24.29 31.10
C GLY A 48 21.27 -24.73 32.16
N SER A 49 21.62 -25.74 32.97
CA SER A 49 20.83 -26.19 34.12
C SER A 49 20.95 -25.28 35.34
N LEU A 50 21.22 -23.98 35.15
CA LEU A 50 21.33 -23.05 36.24
C LEU A 50 19.91 -22.77 36.77
N SER A 51 19.71 -22.99 38.06
CA SER A 51 18.45 -22.76 38.78
C SER A 51 17.83 -21.44 38.34
N ILE A 52 16.71 -21.52 37.59
CA ILE A 52 15.96 -20.36 37.14
C ILE A 52 15.34 -19.72 38.37
N GLU A 53 16.03 -18.74 38.94
CA GLU A 53 15.38 -17.77 39.81
C GLU A 53 14.52 -16.88 38.93
N GLN A 54 13.20 -17.08 39.00
CA GLN A 54 12.25 -16.22 38.33
C GLN A 54 12.47 -14.79 38.82
N LYS A 55 13.02 -13.93 37.95
CA LYS A 55 13.14 -12.49 38.22
C LYS A 55 11.75 -11.97 38.55
N LYS A 56 11.49 -11.68 39.83
CA LYS A 56 10.28 -11.00 40.30
C LYS A 56 10.26 -9.62 39.65
N ARG A 57 9.52 -9.47 38.56
CA ARG A 57 9.37 -8.18 37.90
C ARG A 57 8.48 -7.33 38.78
N ALA A 58 9.02 -6.24 39.30
CA ALA A 58 8.23 -5.22 39.97
C ALA A 58 7.21 -4.67 38.95
N THR A 59 5.93 -4.63 39.33
CA THR A 59 4.89 -4.02 38.51
C THR A 59 5.14 -2.51 38.49
N VAL A 60 5.86 -2.04 37.48
CA VAL A 60 6.05 -0.61 37.25
C VAL A 60 4.70 -0.05 36.80
N LYS A 61 4.09 0.78 37.66
CA LYS A 61 2.92 1.57 37.27
C LYS A 61 3.38 2.54 36.19
N ARG A 62 3.00 2.28 34.94
CA ARG A 62 3.22 3.21 33.82
C ARG A 62 2.50 4.51 34.16
N ALA A 63 3.25 5.61 34.23
CA ALA A 63 2.66 6.94 34.32
C ALA A 63 1.74 7.14 33.12
N LYS A 64 0.51 7.59 33.38
CA LYS A 64 -0.44 7.91 32.31
C LYS A 64 0.13 9.12 31.57
N LEU A 65 0.54 8.94 30.32
CA LEU A 65 0.90 10.04 29.44
C LEU A 65 -0.36 10.88 29.23
N GLU A 66 -0.39 12.08 29.81
CA GLU A 66 -1.41 13.07 29.49
C GLU A 66 -1.16 13.55 28.06
N LYS A 67 -2.02 13.14 27.13
CA LYS A 67 -2.02 13.68 25.78
C LYS A 67 -2.55 15.11 25.88
N ASN A 68 -1.71 16.08 25.55
CA ASN A 68 -2.13 17.48 25.45
C ASN A 68 -3.07 17.58 24.23
N ASP A 69 -4.33 17.95 24.46
CA ASP A 69 -5.38 18.05 23.44
C ASP A 69 -5.28 19.34 22.61
N VAL A 70 -4.32 20.22 22.95
CA VAL A 70 -4.14 21.54 22.33
C VAL A 70 -3.63 21.42 20.89
N ASP A 71 -2.93 20.33 20.55
CA ASP A 71 -2.45 20.05 19.20
C ASP A 71 -3.40 19.13 18.40
N ALA A 72 -4.56 18.76 18.96
CA ALA A 72 -5.52 17.90 18.28
C ALA A 72 -6.34 18.69 17.24
N LYS A 73 -5.74 19.00 16.10
CA LYS A 73 -6.48 19.56 14.96
C LYS A 73 -7.44 18.50 14.43
N LYS A 74 -8.73 18.81 14.36
CA LYS A 74 -9.76 17.84 13.97
C LYS A 74 -9.53 17.41 12.51
N PRO A 75 -9.68 16.12 12.17
CA PRO A 75 -9.40 15.60 10.83
C PRO A 75 -10.34 16.10 9.72
N GLN A 76 -11.34 16.94 10.04
CA GLN A 76 -12.22 17.58 9.05
C GLN A 76 -11.65 18.90 8.53
N GLU A 77 -11.03 19.71 9.38
CA GLU A 77 -10.50 21.03 9.01
C GLU A 77 -9.37 20.90 7.96
N ILE A 78 -8.56 19.85 8.09
CA ILE A 78 -7.43 19.62 7.19
C ILE A 78 -7.90 19.18 5.79
N LYS A 79 -9.07 18.54 5.67
CA LYS A 79 -9.63 18.15 4.36
C LYS A 79 -10.00 19.35 3.51
N GLU A 80 -10.65 20.34 4.12
CA GLU A 80 -11.08 21.56 3.44
C GLU A 80 -9.87 22.42 3.06
N GLU A 81 -8.87 22.51 3.94
CA GLU A 81 -7.62 23.22 3.64
C GLU A 81 -6.88 22.67 2.42
N ILE A 82 -6.86 21.35 2.23
CA ILE A 82 -6.17 20.72 1.09
C ILE A 82 -6.92 20.94 -0.23
N ALA A 83 -8.25 20.84 -0.21
CA ALA A 83 -9.07 21.10 -1.39
C ALA A 83 -8.91 22.56 -1.85
N ASN A 84 -9.02 23.51 -0.93
CA ASN A 84 -8.84 24.94 -1.22
C ASN A 84 -7.41 25.22 -1.72
N LYS A 85 -6.39 24.62 -1.09
CA LYS A 85 -5.00 24.74 -1.56
C LYS A 85 -4.85 24.24 -2.99
N LEU A 86 -5.52 23.16 -3.38
CA LEU A 86 -5.41 22.62 -4.74
C LEU A 86 -6.04 23.56 -5.77
N GLU A 87 -7.15 24.21 -5.44
CA GLU A 87 -7.80 25.23 -6.28
C GLU A 87 -6.92 26.48 -6.44
N GLU A 88 -6.29 26.95 -5.36
CA GLU A 88 -5.44 28.15 -5.38
C GLU A 88 -4.06 27.90 -6.03
N SER A 89 -3.50 26.70 -5.85
CA SER A 89 -2.11 26.38 -6.23
C SER A 89 -1.92 26.07 -7.71
N GLY A 90 -3.00 25.74 -8.43
CA GLY A 90 -2.93 25.36 -9.85
C GLY A 90 -2.00 24.17 -10.11
N LYS A 91 -1.17 24.25 -11.16
CA LYS A 91 -0.21 23.20 -11.57
C LYS A 91 1.02 23.16 -10.66
N ILE A 92 0.87 22.66 -9.44
CA ILE A 92 1.99 22.36 -8.52
C ILE A 92 2.39 20.88 -8.64
N ASN A 93 3.69 20.60 -8.51
CA ASN A 93 4.20 19.23 -8.36
C ASN A 93 3.61 18.53 -7.13
N LEU A 94 3.21 17.27 -7.29
CA LEU A 94 2.56 16.45 -6.27
C LEU A 94 3.34 16.40 -4.95
N PHE A 95 4.66 16.23 -5.00
CA PHE A 95 5.49 16.14 -3.79
C PHE A 95 5.55 17.48 -3.06
N ARG A 96 5.60 18.58 -3.80
CA ARG A 96 5.58 19.93 -3.23
C ARG A 96 4.21 20.28 -2.64
N PHE A 97 3.14 19.67 -3.15
CA PHE A 97 1.78 19.91 -2.68
C PHE A 97 1.55 19.40 -1.25
N PHE A 98 1.90 18.15 -0.96
CA PHE A 98 1.57 17.55 0.35
C PHE A 98 2.63 17.80 1.44
N ILE A 99 3.86 18.21 1.09
CA ILE A 99 4.93 18.45 2.08
C ILE A 99 4.69 19.77 2.83
N ASN A 100 4.62 19.69 4.16
CA ASN A 100 4.72 20.84 5.06
C ASN A 100 6.12 20.89 5.71
N PRO A 101 6.93 21.94 5.45
CA PRO A 101 8.28 22.07 6.02
C PRO A 101 8.29 22.33 7.53
N LYS A 102 7.17 22.76 8.11
CA LYS A 102 7.05 23.06 9.55
C LYS A 102 6.64 21.84 10.37
N GLU A 103 5.96 20.86 9.75
CA GLU A 103 5.40 19.72 10.46
C GLU A 103 5.32 18.46 9.57
N PHE A 104 6.06 17.42 9.97
CA PHE A 104 6.10 16.15 9.25
C PHE A 104 4.79 15.37 9.37
N ALA A 105 4.17 15.34 10.55
CA ALA A 105 2.91 14.62 10.79
C ALA A 105 1.81 15.12 9.82
N GLN A 106 1.71 16.44 9.64
CA GLN A 106 0.79 17.04 8.69
C GLN A 106 1.10 16.63 7.24
N SER A 107 2.36 16.44 6.87
CA SER A 107 2.72 15.96 5.52
C SER A 107 2.18 14.54 5.25
N VAL A 108 2.25 13.67 6.27
CA VAL A 108 1.69 12.32 6.19
C VAL A 108 0.16 12.37 6.12
N GLU A 109 -0.48 13.24 6.89
CA GLU A 109 -1.93 13.43 6.83
C GLU A 109 -2.38 13.99 5.48
N ASN A 110 -1.68 14.99 4.94
CA ASN A 110 -1.94 15.57 3.62
C ASN A 110 -1.91 14.49 2.53
N LEU A 111 -0.93 13.58 2.60
CA LEU A 111 -0.83 12.44 1.70
C LEU A 111 -2.03 11.50 1.82
N PHE A 112 -2.47 11.19 3.04
CA PHE A 112 -3.67 10.38 3.25
C PHE A 112 -4.93 11.06 2.72
N TYR A 113 -5.13 12.35 2.98
CA TYR A 113 -6.28 13.08 2.44
C TYR A 113 -6.28 13.12 0.93
N LEU A 114 -5.15 13.42 0.30
CA LEU A 114 -5.00 13.38 -1.15
C LEU A 114 -5.29 11.98 -1.72
N SER A 115 -4.83 10.92 -1.05
CA SER A 115 -5.13 9.55 -1.47
C SER A 115 -6.62 9.22 -1.43
N PHE A 116 -7.37 9.76 -0.45
CA PHE A 116 -8.82 9.61 -0.41
C PHE A 116 -9.50 10.38 -1.53
N LEU A 117 -9.03 11.58 -1.85
CA LEU A 117 -9.56 12.36 -2.98
C LEU A 117 -9.34 11.65 -4.32
N ILE A 118 -8.18 11.00 -4.49
CA ILE A 118 -7.87 10.19 -5.67
C ILE A 118 -8.75 8.95 -5.73
N ARG A 119 -8.86 8.21 -4.62
CA ARG A 119 -9.73 7.03 -4.52
C ARG A 119 -11.19 7.37 -4.80
N ASP A 120 -11.66 8.52 -4.31
CA ASP A 120 -13.04 8.98 -4.49
C ASP A 120 -13.27 9.63 -5.88
N GLY A 121 -12.25 9.65 -6.76
CA GLY A 121 -12.35 10.15 -8.13
C GLY A 121 -12.52 11.67 -8.24
N LYS A 122 -12.23 12.41 -7.16
CA LYS A 122 -12.30 13.88 -7.14
C LYS A 122 -11.03 14.55 -7.63
N VAL A 123 -9.91 13.84 -7.54
CA VAL A 123 -8.59 14.29 -7.98
C VAL A 123 -7.95 13.20 -8.82
N ALA A 124 -7.33 13.56 -9.94
CA ALA A 124 -6.48 12.70 -10.74
C ALA A 124 -5.02 13.17 -10.65
N VAL A 125 -4.08 12.30 -10.97
CA VAL A 125 -2.66 12.67 -11.13
C VAL A 125 -2.33 12.57 -12.61
N SER A 126 -1.92 13.69 -13.21
CA SER A 126 -1.42 13.77 -14.58
C SER A 126 0.10 13.82 -14.58
N LEU A 127 0.70 13.29 -15.64
CA LEU A 127 2.14 13.33 -15.92
C LEU A 127 2.45 14.24 -17.11
N ASP A 128 1.55 15.19 -17.44
CA ASP A 128 1.67 15.95 -18.67
C ASP A 128 2.73 17.07 -18.55
N ASP A 129 3.77 16.93 -19.36
CA ASP A 129 4.71 17.97 -19.79
C ASP A 129 4.96 17.77 -21.29
N GLU A 130 4.05 18.24 -22.16
CA GLU A 130 4.30 18.21 -23.62
C GLU A 130 5.42 19.17 -24.06
N ASP A 131 5.90 20.05 -23.17
CA ASP A 131 6.86 21.11 -23.52
C ASP A 131 8.31 20.86 -23.04
N SER A 132 8.59 19.80 -22.28
CA SER A 132 9.97 19.52 -21.83
C SER A 132 10.23 18.01 -21.81
N GLY A 133 11.14 17.54 -22.66
CA GLY A 133 11.51 16.13 -22.86
C GLY A 133 12.20 15.43 -21.69
N GLU A 134 11.84 15.76 -20.44
CA GLU A 134 12.22 15.05 -19.21
C GLU A 134 10.96 14.39 -18.63
N SER A 135 11.11 13.24 -17.98
CA SER A 135 10.00 12.43 -17.45
C SER A 135 8.95 13.28 -16.74
N GLY A 136 7.72 13.27 -17.25
CA GLY A 136 6.66 14.19 -16.82
C GLY A 136 6.43 14.19 -15.32
N GLU A 137 6.39 15.38 -14.72
CA GLU A 137 6.24 15.51 -13.29
C GLU A 137 4.79 15.23 -12.85
N PRO A 138 4.57 14.45 -11.77
CA PRO A 138 3.22 14.16 -11.29
C PRO A 138 2.57 15.44 -10.74
N LYS A 139 1.39 15.77 -11.25
CA LYS A 139 0.61 16.96 -10.86
C LYS A 139 -0.82 16.54 -10.52
N PRO A 140 -1.33 16.89 -9.32
CA PRO A 140 -2.73 16.66 -8.98
C PRO A 140 -3.63 17.63 -9.76
N ILE A 141 -4.71 17.10 -10.34
CA ILE A 141 -5.72 17.85 -11.10
C ILE A 141 -7.09 17.53 -10.51
N ILE A 142 -7.92 18.55 -10.29
CA ILE A 142 -9.30 18.36 -9.85
C ILE A 142 -10.13 17.78 -11.00
N CYS A 143 -10.85 16.69 -10.74
CA CYS A 143 -11.79 16.13 -11.70
C CYS A 143 -13.09 16.94 -11.62
N GLU A 144 -13.51 17.58 -12.71
CA GLU A 144 -14.87 18.09 -12.79
C GLU A 144 -15.83 16.90 -12.66
N GLN A 145 -16.71 16.96 -11.66
CA GLN A 145 -17.79 16.00 -11.53
C GLN A 145 -18.65 16.11 -12.79
N GLN A 146 -18.59 15.08 -13.62
CA GLN A 146 -19.50 14.95 -14.74
C GLN A 146 -20.90 14.75 -14.13
N LEU A 147 -21.65 15.84 -14.03
CA LEU A 147 -23.07 15.81 -13.75
C LEU A 147 -23.68 14.92 -14.83
N PHE A 148 -24.00 13.68 -14.47
CA PHE A 148 -24.80 12.81 -15.30
C PHE A 148 -26.18 13.45 -15.38
N VAL A 149 -26.39 14.30 -16.38
CA VAL A 149 -27.70 14.83 -16.74
C VAL A 149 -28.51 13.61 -17.13
N SER A 150 -29.36 13.15 -16.21
CA SER A 150 -30.34 12.11 -16.48
C SER A 150 -31.16 12.56 -17.69
N GLY A 151 -31.00 11.85 -18.80
CA GLY A 151 -31.71 12.13 -20.03
C GLY A 151 -33.19 11.82 -19.83
N ASP A 152 -33.99 12.85 -19.60
CA ASP A 152 -35.44 12.75 -19.72
C ASP A 152 -35.79 12.65 -21.21
N THR A 153 -35.92 11.42 -21.71
CA THR A 153 -36.55 11.13 -22.99
C THR A 153 -38.06 11.38 -22.88
N ASN A 154 -38.48 12.64 -23.05
CA ASN A 154 -39.89 12.93 -23.27
C ASN A 154 -40.28 12.49 -24.68
N THR A 155 -40.93 11.33 -24.74
CA THR A 155 -41.67 10.82 -25.89
C THR A 155 -42.92 11.68 -26.07
N THR A 156 -42.90 12.64 -26.99
CA THR A 156 -44.13 13.28 -27.49
C THR A 156 -44.76 12.37 -28.53
N LYS A 157 -45.75 11.59 -28.10
CA LYS A 157 -46.83 11.10 -28.96
C LYS A 157 -47.69 12.29 -29.37
N THR A 158 -47.74 12.58 -30.65
CA THR A 158 -48.93 13.03 -31.39
C THR A 158 -48.78 12.61 -32.83
#